data_AF-A0A0K2H3K1-F1
#
_entry.id   AF-A0A0K2H3K1-F1
#
_cell.length_a   1.000
_cell.length_b   1.000
_cell.length_c   1.000
_cell.angle_alpha   90.00
_cell.angle_beta   90.00
_cell.angle_gamma   90.00
#
_symmetry.space_group_name_H-M   'P 1'
#
loop_
_entity.id
_entity.type
_entity.pdbx_description
1 polymer ?
#
loop_
_entity_poly.entity_id
_entity_poly.type
_entity_poly.pdbx_seq_one_letter_code
_entity_poly.pdbx_strand_id
1 'polypeptide(L)' 'MCGLICLMVMAPTTVFDRATIRHNLTEFKLRWLDHIKQWKAENRPATESSHDQQLWGDLLNCFDVNDRDIYLF' A
#
# COMPACT_ATOMS: atom_id res chain seq x y z
N MET A 1 -20.79 -32.40 21.79
CA MET A 1 -19.50 -31.98 21.20
C MET A 1 -19.74 -31.30 19.84
N CYS A 2 -20.38 -30.12 19.80
CA CYS A 2 -20.66 -29.39 18.53
C CYS A 2 -20.53 -27.85 18.67
N GLY A 3 -19.86 -27.37 19.72
CA GLY A 3 -19.73 -25.93 19.99
C GLY A 3 -18.35 -25.33 19.71
N LEU A 4 -17.31 -26.13 19.44
CA LEU A 4 -15.93 -25.63 19.41
C LEU A 4 -15.33 -25.39 18.01
N ILE A 5 -15.98 -25.85 16.94
CA ILE A 5 -15.40 -25.74 15.58
C ILE A 5 -15.78 -24.41 14.90
N CYS A 6 -16.88 -23.76 15.33
CA CYS A 6 -17.35 -22.52 14.71
C CYS A 6 -16.51 -21.27 15.09
N LEU A 7 -15.64 -21.37 16.09
CA LEU A 7 -14.84 -20.24 16.59
C LEU A 7 -13.50 -20.01 15.85
N MET A 8 -13.05 -20.93 14.98
CA MET A 8 -11.70 -20.84 14.41
C MET A 8 -11.56 -20.09 13.08
N VAL A 9 -12.65 -19.67 12.42
CA VAL A 9 -12.55 -18.89 11.17
C VAL A 9 -13.60 -17.79 11.11
N MET A 10 -13.53 -16.85 12.06
CA MET A 10 -13.93 -15.48 11.78
C MET A 10 -12.64 -14.66 11.71
N ALA A 11 -11.84 -14.88 10.65
CA ALA A 11 -10.94 -13.83 10.22
C ALA A 11 -11.83 -12.60 10.00
N PRO A 12 -11.51 -11.43 10.58
CA PRO A 12 -12.26 -10.22 10.26
C PRO A 12 -12.19 -10.07 8.74
N THR A 13 -13.34 -10.17 8.08
CA THR A 13 -13.45 -9.65 6.73
C THR A 13 -13.34 -8.15 6.91
N THR A 14 -12.12 -7.61 6.85
CA THR A 14 -11.90 -6.18 6.67
C THR A 14 -12.58 -5.83 5.37
N VAL A 15 -13.85 -5.42 5.47
CA VAL A 15 -14.61 -4.93 4.33
C VAL A 15 -13.94 -3.61 3.99
N PHE A 16 -13.05 -3.66 3.00
CA PHE A 16 -12.44 -2.45 2.52
C PHE A 16 -13.50 -1.59 1.84
N ASP A 17 -13.72 -0.39 2.39
CA ASP A 17 -14.59 0.58 1.75
C ASP A 17 -13.99 1.01 0.42
N ARG A 18 -14.69 0.68 -0.68
CA ARG A 18 -14.22 0.95 -2.05
C ARG A 18 -14.02 2.45 -2.28
N ALA A 19 -14.83 3.31 -1.66
CA ALA A 19 -14.68 4.75 -1.79
C ALA A 19 -13.37 5.22 -1.14
N THR A 20 -13.06 4.72 0.05
CA THR A 20 -11.82 4.94 0.78
C THR A 20 -10.60 4.44 0.00
N ILE A 21 -10.60 3.19 -0.50
CA ILE A 21 -9.50 2.69 -1.35
C ILE A 21 -9.29 3.62 -2.56
N ARG A 22 -10.38 3.99 -3.25
CA ARG A 22 -10.28 4.85 -4.44
C ARG A 22 -9.70 6.21 -4.11
N HIS A 23 -10.09 6.79 -2.98
CA HIS A 23 -9.53 8.05 -2.49
C HIS A 23 -8.03 7.88 -2.21
N ASN A 24 -7.64 6.86 -1.44
CA ASN A 24 -6.25 6.59 -1.09
C ASN A 24 -5.37 6.39 -2.33
N LEU A 25 -5.83 5.63 -3.33
CA LEU A 25 -5.13 5.43 -4.60
C LEU A 25 -5.00 6.71 -5.41
N THR A 26 -5.99 7.61 -5.35
CA THR A 26 -5.95 8.90 -6.03
C THR A 26 -4.88 9.79 -5.39
N GLU A 27 -4.87 9.87 -4.07
CA GLU A 27 -3.86 10.63 -3.31
C GLU A 27 -2.45 10.05 -3.51
N PHE A 28 -2.31 8.71 -3.47
CA PHE A 28 -1.06 8.02 -3.79
C PHE A 28 -0.52 8.43 -5.16
N LYS A 29 -1.38 8.38 -6.20
CA LYS A 29 -1.01 8.79 -7.56
C LYS A 29 -0.52 10.24 -7.59
N LEU A 30 -1.21 11.16 -6.92
CA LEU A 30 -0.84 12.58 -6.90
C LEU A 30 0.54 12.78 -6.26
N ARG A 31 0.78 12.20 -5.08
CA ARG A 31 2.08 12.27 -4.39
C ARG A 31 3.21 11.71 -5.26
N TRP A 32 3.00 10.55 -5.86
CA TRP A 32 4.02 9.91 -6.69
C TRP A 32 4.32 10.67 -7.98
N LEU A 33 3.31 11.31 -8.59
CA LEU A 33 3.55 12.21 -9.71
C LEU A 33 4.41 13.42 -9.32
N ASP A 34 4.22 13.97 -8.12
CA ASP A 34 5.02 15.09 -7.65
C ASP A 34 6.48 14.69 -7.36
N HIS A 35 6.72 13.50 -6.80
CA HIS A 35 8.07 12.95 -6.68
C HIS A 35 8.75 12.80 -8.05
N ILE A 36 8.05 12.26 -9.05
CA ILE A 36 8.60 12.12 -10.42
C ILE A 36 8.91 13.49 -11.03
N LYS A 37 8.03 14.49 -10.85
CA LYS A 37 8.28 15.86 -11.34
C LYS A 37 9.52 16.46 -10.67
N GLN A 38 9.65 16.28 -9.36
CA GLN A 38 10.82 16.74 -8.60
C GLN A 38 12.10 16.09 -9.11
N TRP A 39 12.12 14.77 -9.31
CA TRP A 39 13.30 14.07 -9.80
C TRP A 39 13.72 14.50 -11.20
N LYS A 40 12.74 14.77 -12.08
CA LYS A 40 12.99 15.34 -13.41
C LYS A 40 13.59 16.74 -13.30
N ALA A 41 13.09 17.59 -12.40
CA ALA A 41 13.62 18.92 -12.19
C ALA A 41 15.06 18.90 -11.62
N GLU A 42 15.37 17.92 -10.78
CA GLU A 42 16.70 17.77 -10.15
C GLU A 42 17.70 16.97 -11.01
N ASN A 43 17.28 16.47 -12.17
CA ASN A 43 18.09 15.64 -13.08
C ASN A 43 18.78 14.45 -12.38
N ARG A 44 18.10 13.82 -11.41
CA ARG A 44 18.67 12.72 -10.63
C ARG A 44 18.72 11.41 -11.45
N PRO A 45 19.90 10.79 -11.65
CA PRO A 45 20.00 9.47 -12.25
C PRO A 45 19.63 8.35 -11.25
N ALA A 46 19.20 7.19 -11.75
CA ALA A 46 18.91 5.96 -10.97
C ALA A 46 17.84 6.09 -9.86
N THR A 47 16.82 6.92 -10.08
CA THR A 47 15.73 7.16 -9.11
C THR A 47 14.70 6.05 -9.02
N GLU A 48 14.45 5.30 -10.10
CA GLU A 48 13.46 4.21 -10.08
C GLU A 48 13.86 3.11 -9.08
N SER A 49 15.03 2.50 -9.22
CA SER A 49 15.46 1.40 -8.33
C SER A 49 15.68 1.82 -6.87
N SER A 50 16.03 3.09 -6.62
CA SER A 50 16.30 3.57 -5.25
C SER A 50 15.04 3.83 -4.43
N HIS A 51 13.89 3.99 -5.07
CA HIS A 51 12.64 4.31 -4.39
C HIS A 51 11.58 3.21 -4.52
N ASP A 52 11.91 2.05 -5.08
CA ASP A 52 11.00 0.90 -5.21
C ASP A 52 10.40 0.49 -3.86
N GLN A 53 11.20 0.44 -2.79
CA GLN A 53 10.69 0.12 -1.45
C GLN A 53 9.68 1.16 -0.94
N GLN A 54 9.93 2.45 -1.17
CA GLN A 54 9.01 3.51 -0.79
C GLN A 54 7.72 3.45 -1.61
N LEU A 55 7.83 3.16 -2.91
CA LEU A 55 6.69 3.00 -3.81
C LEU A 55 5.76 1.89 -3.33
N TRP A 56 6.34 0.72 -3.03
CA TRP A 56 5.56 -0.42 -2.55
C TRP A 56 4.97 -0.17 -1.17
N GLY A 57 5.73 0.41 -0.22
CA GLY A 57 5.22 0.76 1.09
C GLY A 57 4.02 1.73 1.02
N ASP A 58 4.14 2.79 0.24
CA ASP A 58 3.06 3.77 0.03
C ASP A 58 1.82 3.16 -0.64
N LEU A 59 2.03 2.22 -1.57
CA LEU A 59 0.94 1.52 -2.23
C LEU A 59 0.20 0.58 -1.26
N LEU A 60 0.94 -0.20 -0.46
CA LEU A 60 0.36 -1.13 0.51
C LEU A 60 -0.41 -0.40 1.62
N ASN A 61 0.08 0.78 2.04
CA ASN A 61 -0.62 1.66 2.96
C ASN A 61 -2.01 2.09 2.44
N CYS A 62 -2.25 2.12 1.12
CA CYS A 62 -3.57 2.43 0.59
C CYS A 62 -4.64 1.40 0.97
N PHE A 63 -4.20 0.18 1.33
CA PHE A 63 -5.02 -0.95 1.71
C PHE A 63 -4.86 -1.30 3.20
N ASP A 64 -4.30 -0.41 4.02
CA ASP A 64 -4.01 -0.67 5.44
C ASP A 64 -3.18 -1.95 5.65
N VAL A 65 -2.34 -2.29 4.67
CA VAL A 65 -1.42 -3.41 4.77
C VAL A 65 -0.06 -2.87 5.20
N ASN A 66 0.45 -3.41 6.31
CA ASN A 66 1.79 -3.09 6.77
C ASN A 66 2.80 -3.68 5.78
N ASP A 67 3.76 -2.87 5.36
CA ASP A 67 4.90 -3.33 4.56
C ASP A 67 5.73 -4.40 5.29
N ARG A 68 5.69 -4.42 6.63
CA ARG A 68 6.27 -5.50 7.46
C ARG A 68 5.51 -6.82 7.38
N ASP A 69 4.24 -6.81 6.95
CA ASP A 69 3.44 -8.03 6.80
C ASP A 69 3.63 -8.66 5.41
N ILE A 70 4.17 -7.91 4.46
CA ILE A 70 4.53 -8.38 3.12
C ILE A 70 6.04 -8.24 3.00
N TYR A 71 6.78 -9.32 3.28
CA TYR A 71 8.23 -9.39 3.04
C TYR A 71 8.56 -8.90 1.62
N LEU A 72 9.02 -7.65 1.50
CA LEU A 72 9.41 -7.08 0.21
C LEU A 72 10.91 -7.16 -0.05
N PHE A 73 11.75 -7.41 0.97
CA PHE A 73 13.13 -7.88 0.87
C PHE A 73 13.57 -8.59 2.16
#